data_AF-A0A562E4U3-F1
#
_entry.id   AF-A0A562E4U3-F1
#
_cell.length_a   1.000
_cell.length_b   1.000
_cell.length_c   1.000
_cell.angle_alpha   90.00
_cell.angle_beta   90.00
_cell.angle_gamma   90.00
#
_symmetry.space_group_name_H-M   'P 1'
#
loop_
_entity.id
_entity.type
_entity.pdbx_description
1 polymer ?
#
loop_
_entity_poly.entity_id
_entity_poly.type
_entity_poly.pdbx_seq_one_letter_code
_entity_poly.pdbx_strand_id
1 'polypeptide(L)'
;MPRNQAAHGEFAGKWGPRYPAIVRMWENSWSEFVPFLDYDIEIRRVICSTNAIESLNARYRRAIRARGHFPNEQAALKCLYLATRALDPTGKGRARWTSRWKGALNAFAITFEGRITPNTN
;
A
#
# COMPACT_ATOMS: atom_id res chain seq x y z
N MET A 1 20.01 11.67 -5.04
CA MET A 1 20.36 11.29 -3.65
C MET A 1 20.42 12.45 -2.64
N PRO A 2 20.96 13.66 -2.93
CA PRO A 2 21.05 14.74 -1.90
C PRO A 2 19.70 15.32 -1.46
N ARG A 3 18.72 15.41 -2.38
CA ARG A 3 17.41 16.02 -2.12
C ARG A 3 16.60 15.27 -1.04
N ASN A 4 16.66 13.94 -1.01
CA ASN A 4 15.88 13.12 -0.06
C ASN A 4 16.44 13.27 1.37
N GLN A 5 17.77 13.34 1.54
CA GLN A 5 18.40 13.55 2.84
C GLN A 5 18.09 14.94 3.42
N ALA A 6 18.10 15.98 2.58
CA ALA A 6 17.72 17.34 2.99
C ALA A 6 16.26 17.40 3.48
N ALA A 7 15.33 16.76 2.75
CA ALA A 7 13.92 16.69 3.14
C ALA A 7 13.72 15.93 4.48
N HIS A 8 14.49 14.87 4.71
CA HIS A 8 14.46 14.14 5.98
C HIS A 8 14.98 14.99 7.15
N GLY A 9 16.05 15.76 6.94
CA GLY A 9 16.57 16.70 7.94
C GLY A 9 15.56 17.79 8.31
N GLU A 10 14.86 18.36 7.31
CA GLU A 10 13.80 19.35 7.56
C GLU A 10 12.63 18.74 8.36
N PHE A 11 12.21 17.52 7.98
CA PHE A 11 11.19 16.76 8.71
C PHE A 11 11.58 16.55 10.17
N ALA A 12 12.81 16.07 10.42
CA ALA A 12 13.32 15.83 11.77
C ALA A 12 13.42 17.11 12.59
N GLY A 13 13.89 18.22 12.00
CA GLY A 13 13.95 19.52 12.67
C GLY A 13 12.58 20.07 13.07
N LYS A 14 11.58 19.92 12.18
CA LYS A 14 10.22 20.41 12.42
C LYS A 14 9.45 19.58 13.44
N TRP A 15 9.52 18.26 13.36
CA TRP A 15 8.67 17.36 14.14
C TRP A 15 9.39 16.69 15.32
N GLY A 16 10.71 16.63 15.31
CA GLY A 16 11.52 16.01 16.36
C GLY A 16 11.23 16.51 17.77
N PRO A 17 11.06 17.82 18.02
CA PRO A 17 10.76 18.32 19.36
C PRO A 17 9.44 17.79 19.94
N ARG A 18 8.43 17.57 19.10
CA ARG A 18 7.10 17.12 19.53
C ARG A 18 6.92 15.61 19.43
N TYR A 19 7.56 14.97 18.45
CA TYR A 19 7.38 13.56 18.11
C TYR A 19 8.71 12.85 17.86
N PRO A 20 9.59 12.75 18.87
CA PRO A 20 10.92 12.17 18.70
C PRO A 20 10.88 10.68 18.33
N ALA A 21 9.83 9.96 18.75
CA ALA A 21 9.65 8.56 18.37
C ALA A 21 9.34 8.38 16.86
N ILE A 22 8.62 9.33 16.26
CA ILE A 22 8.31 9.28 14.82
C ILE A 22 9.59 9.50 14.01
N VAL A 23 10.45 10.44 14.43
CA VAL A 23 11.74 10.68 13.77
C VAL A 23 12.62 9.43 13.83
N ARG A 24 12.78 8.81 15.01
CA ARG A 24 13.55 7.56 15.14
C ARG A 24 13.02 6.42 14.28
N MET A 25 11.69 6.28 14.18
CA MET A 25 11.07 5.27 13.33
C MET A 25 11.47 5.46 11.86
N TRP A 26 11.42 6.71 11.37
CA TRP A 26 11.83 7.04 10.01
C TRP A 26 13.32 6.86 9.79
N GLU A 27 14.17 7.30 10.72
CA GLU A 27 15.63 7.08 10.66
C GLU A 27 15.98 5.60 10.51
N ASN A 28 15.36 4.74 11.33
CA ASN A 28 15.59 3.30 11.31
C ASN A 28 15.15 2.63 9.99
N SER A 29 14.15 3.21 9.31
CA SER A 29 13.56 2.64 8.08
C SER A 29 13.96 3.42 6.82
N TRP A 30 14.88 4.38 6.96
CA TRP A 30 15.14 5.36 5.92
C TRP A 30 15.81 4.73 4.70
N SER A 31 16.74 3.80 4.92
CA SER A 31 17.41 3.08 3.84
C SER A 31 16.46 2.24 2.99
N GLU A 32 15.45 1.64 3.60
CA GLU A 32 14.42 0.88 2.89
C GLU A 32 13.41 1.79 2.18
N PHE A 33 13.19 3.01 2.72
CA PHE A 33 12.22 3.96 2.17
C PHE A 33 12.77 4.81 1.03
N VAL A 34 14.06 5.16 1.02
CA VAL A 34 14.65 6.01 -0.03
C VAL A 34 14.39 5.50 -1.45
N PRO A 35 14.52 4.20 -1.78
CA PRO A 35 14.22 3.70 -3.12
C PRO A 35 12.79 4.00 -3.58
N PHE A 36 11.83 4.03 -2.65
CA PHE A 36 10.45 4.38 -2.97
C PHE A 36 10.33 5.84 -3.47
N LEU A 37 11.15 6.75 -2.95
CA LEU A 37 11.16 8.15 -3.36
C LEU A 37 11.75 8.35 -4.77
N ASP A 38 12.52 7.40 -5.28
CA ASP A 38 13.09 7.47 -6.63
C ASP A 38 12.11 7.02 -7.72
N TYR A 39 10.99 6.39 -7.36
CA TYR A 39 9.95 6.03 -8.31
C TYR A 39 9.21 7.26 -8.88
N ASP A 40 8.72 7.10 -10.12
CA ASP A 40 7.85 8.08 -10.76
C ASP A 40 6.61 8.39 -9.90
N ILE A 41 6.11 9.62 -10.00
CA ILE A 41 4.94 10.06 -9.24
C ILE A 41 3.71 9.17 -9.46
N GLU A 42 3.52 8.62 -10.66
CA GLU A 42 2.42 7.71 -10.98
C GLU A 42 2.54 6.38 -10.23
N ILE A 43 3.74 5.85 -10.06
CA ILE A 43 4.00 4.65 -9.24
C ILE A 43 3.76 4.99 -7.76
N ARG A 44 4.32 6.10 -7.27
CA ARG A 44 4.18 6.50 -5.87
C ARG A 44 2.72 6.73 -5.48
N ARG A 45 1.90 7.31 -6.35
CA ARG A 45 0.46 7.54 -6.12
C ARG A 45 -0.30 6.23 -5.89
N VAL A 46 0.01 5.18 -6.63
CA VAL A 46 -0.64 3.87 -6.47
C VAL A 46 -0.21 3.22 -5.15
N ILE A 47 1.09 3.19 -4.86
CA ILE A 47 1.65 2.55 -3.66
C ILE A 47 1.24 3.30 -2.38
N CYS A 48 1.31 4.63 -2.36
CA CYS A 48 0.90 5.44 -1.20
C CYS A 48 -0.62 5.54 -1.02
N SER A 49 -1.43 4.91 -1.88
CA SER A 49 -2.87 4.88 -1.66
C SER A 49 -3.20 3.90 -0.52
N THR A 50 -3.30 4.42 0.70
CA THR A 50 -3.65 3.62 1.89
C THR A 50 -5.03 2.97 1.77
N ASN A 51 -5.93 3.58 0.97
CA ASN A 51 -7.30 3.17 0.75
C ASN A 51 -7.51 1.69 0.43
N ALA A 52 -6.62 1.06 -0.35
CA ALA A 52 -6.81 -0.34 -0.75
C ALA A 52 -6.62 -1.29 0.45
N ILE A 53 -5.51 -1.14 1.17
CA ILE A 53 -5.18 -1.97 2.33
C ILE A 53 -6.10 -1.63 3.52
N GLU A 54 -6.39 -0.35 3.73
CA GLU A 54 -7.29 0.10 4.80
C GLU A 54 -8.73 -0.39 4.60
N SER A 55 -9.26 -0.31 3.38
CA SER A 55 -10.59 -0.82 3.03
C SER A 55 -10.68 -2.33 3.30
N LEU A 56 -9.64 -3.07 2.93
CA LEU A 56 -9.56 -4.51 3.21
C LEU A 56 -9.52 -4.80 4.72
N ASN A 57 -8.63 -4.13 5.45
CA ASN A 57 -8.50 -4.25 6.89
C ASN A 57 -9.80 -3.90 7.63
N ALA A 58 -10.51 -2.85 7.19
CA ALA A 58 -11.80 -2.47 7.77
C ALA A 58 -12.85 -3.57 7.60
N ARG A 59 -12.89 -4.20 6.43
CA ARG A 59 -13.80 -5.33 6.14
C ARG A 59 -13.45 -6.58 6.97
N TYR A 60 -12.16 -6.91 7.09
CA TYR A 60 -11.72 -8.01 7.95
C TYR A 60 -12.05 -7.77 9.42
N ARG A 61 -11.79 -6.58 9.95
CA ARG A 61 -12.17 -6.23 11.33
C ARG A 61 -13.67 -6.36 11.55
N ARG A 62 -14.49 -5.93 10.59
CA ARG A 62 -15.96 -6.09 10.66
C ARG A 62 -16.36 -7.57 10.70
N ALA A 63 -15.79 -8.40 9.81
CA ALA A 63 -16.10 -9.82 9.74
C ALA A 63 -15.69 -10.59 11.01
N ILE A 64 -14.55 -10.23 11.61
CA ILE A 64 -14.05 -10.81 12.86
C ILE A 64 -14.92 -10.37 14.05
N ARG A 65 -15.20 -9.07 14.18
CA ARG A 65 -16.03 -8.53 15.28
C ARG A 65 -17.43 -9.13 15.32
N ALA A 66 -18.01 -9.42 14.16
CA ALA A 66 -19.32 -10.06 14.08
C ALA A 66 -19.35 -11.51 14.60
N ARG A 67 -18.20 -12.20 14.66
CA ARG A 67 -18.10 -13.60 15.09
C ARG A 67 -17.60 -13.77 16.53
N GLY A 68 -16.87 -12.79 17.08
CA GLY A 68 -16.35 -12.87 18.45
C GLY A 68 -15.19 -13.88 18.55
N HIS A 69 -15.42 -15.01 19.24
CA HIS A 69 -14.41 -16.06 19.42
C HIS A 69 -14.45 -17.11 18.31
N PHE A 70 -13.29 -17.65 17.96
CA PHE A 70 -13.16 -18.75 17.00
C PHE A 70 -12.75 -20.04 17.72
N PRO A 71 -13.32 -21.19 17.35
CA PRO A 71 -13.01 -22.48 17.98
C PRO A 71 -11.61 -23.00 17.64
N ASN A 72 -11.02 -22.56 16.53
CA ASN A 72 -9.66 -22.85 16.10
C ASN A 72 -9.19 -21.86 15.02
N GLU A 73 -7.91 -21.93 14.65
CA GLU A 73 -7.30 -21.09 13.62
C GLU A 73 -7.97 -21.26 12.24
N GLN A 74 -8.33 -22.49 11.88
CA GLN A 74 -8.97 -22.79 10.58
C GLN A 74 -10.32 -22.08 10.42
N ALA A 75 -11.10 -21.96 11.50
CA ALA A 75 -12.35 -21.21 11.50
C ALA A 75 -12.11 -19.70 11.29
N ALA A 76 -11.05 -19.14 11.89
CA ALA A 76 -10.66 -17.74 11.67
C ALA A 76 -10.20 -17.50 10.23
N LEU A 77 -9.36 -18.39 9.67
CA LEU A 77 -8.92 -18.32 8.28
C LEU A 77 -10.10 -18.42 7.30
N LYS A 78 -11.05 -19.34 7.55
CA LYS A 78 -12.27 -19.45 6.72
C LYS A 78 -13.11 -18.18 6.76
N CYS A 79 -13.20 -17.51 7.91
CA CYS A 79 -13.87 -16.21 8.03
C CYS A 79 -13.20 -15.14 7.14
N LEU A 80 -11.87 -15.02 7.20
CA LEU A 80 -11.11 -14.07 6.36
C LEU A 80 -11.22 -14.40 4.87
N TYR A 81 -11.16 -15.68 4.51
CA TYR A 81 -11.35 -16.13 3.13
C TYR A 81 -12.71 -15.72 2.57
N LEU A 82 -13.79 -15.96 3.33
CA LEU A 82 -15.14 -15.57 2.91
C LEU A 82 -15.29 -14.04 2.81
N ALA A 83 -14.69 -13.28 3.73
CA ALA A 83 -14.67 -11.82 3.66
C ALA A 83 -13.92 -11.31 2.40
N THR A 84 -12.84 -12.00 2.00
CA THR A 84 -12.08 -11.70 0.78
C THR A 84 -12.90 -11.98 -0.47
N ARG A 85 -13.60 -13.12 -0.53
CA ARG A 85 -14.47 -13.45 -1.67
C ARG A 85 -15.65 -12.51 -1.82
N ALA A 86 -16.15 -11.99 -0.70
CA ALA A 86 -17.24 -11.01 -0.70
C ALA A 86 -16.79 -9.60 -1.15
N LEU A 87 -15.50 -9.36 -1.45
CA LEU A 87 -15.01 -8.05 -1.87
C LEU A 87 -15.54 -7.62 -3.24
N ASP A 88 -15.69 -8.59 -4.16
CA ASP A 88 -16.21 -8.38 -5.50
C ASP A 88 -17.22 -9.49 -5.85
N PRO A 89 -18.42 -9.49 -5.22
CA PRO A 89 -19.39 -10.56 -5.38
C PRO A 89 -19.97 -10.63 -6.80
N THR A 90 -19.77 -9.57 -7.60
CA THR A 90 -20.28 -9.46 -8.98
C THR A 90 -19.18 -9.58 -10.04
N GLY A 91 -17.90 -9.62 -9.65
CA GLY A 91 -16.75 -9.58 -10.57
C GLY A 91 -16.54 -8.24 -11.29
N LYS A 92 -17.35 -7.22 -11.00
CA LYS A 92 -17.33 -5.91 -11.69
C LYS A 92 -16.50 -4.86 -10.93
N GLY A 93 -16.09 -5.14 -9.70
CA GLY A 93 -15.25 -4.25 -8.90
C GLY A 93 -13.88 -4.01 -9.52
N ARG A 94 -13.33 -5.02 -10.23
CA ARG A 94 -12.04 -4.94 -10.93
C ARG A 94 -11.92 -3.74 -11.86
N ALA A 95 -12.93 -3.48 -12.70
CA ALA A 95 -12.90 -2.40 -13.69
C ALA A 95 -12.78 -1.01 -13.03
N ARG A 96 -13.41 -0.81 -11.86
CA ARG A 96 -13.28 0.45 -11.11
C ARG A 96 -11.86 0.64 -10.56
N TRP A 97 -11.23 -0.44 -10.11
CA TRP A 97 -9.94 -0.39 -9.43
C TRP A 97 -8.77 -0.25 -10.42
N THR A 98 -8.90 -0.76 -11.64
CA THR A 98 -7.87 -0.69 -12.68
C THR A 98 -7.84 0.65 -13.43
N SER A 99 -8.86 1.50 -13.29
CA SER A 99 -8.96 2.78 -14.02
C SER A 99 -7.77 3.72 -13.77
N ARG A 100 -7.16 3.67 -12.58
CA ARG A 100 -5.99 4.49 -12.19
C ARG A 100 -4.65 3.85 -12.55
N TRP A 101 -4.64 2.62 -13.06
CA TRP A 101 -3.41 1.86 -13.27
C TRP A 101 -2.71 2.18 -14.58
N LYS A 102 -3.38 2.80 -15.57
CA LYS A 102 -2.75 3.03 -16.89
C LYS A 102 -1.48 3.89 -16.80
N GLY A 103 -1.52 5.00 -16.07
CA GLY A 103 -0.34 5.86 -15.86
C GLY A 103 0.78 5.13 -15.12
N ALA A 104 0.42 4.44 -14.03
CA ALA A 104 1.38 3.66 -13.25
C ALA A 104 1.99 2.50 -14.06
N LEU A 105 1.22 1.78 -14.88
CA LEU A 105 1.70 0.68 -15.71
C LEU A 105 2.73 1.16 -16.75
N ASN A 106 2.48 2.32 -17.38
CA ASN A 106 3.45 2.92 -18.29
C ASN A 106 4.74 3.29 -17.55
N ALA A 107 4.63 3.91 -16.37
CA ALA A 107 5.78 4.26 -15.55
C ALA A 107 6.55 3.00 -15.08
N PHE A 108 5.85 1.93 -14.71
CA PHE A 108 6.46 0.65 -14.37
C PHE A 108 7.18 0.01 -15.55
N ALA A 109 6.62 0.06 -16.77
CA ALA A 109 7.25 -0.48 -17.96
C ALA A 109 8.59 0.23 -18.28
N ILE A 110 8.67 1.53 -18.01
CA ILE A 110 9.91 2.31 -18.15
C ILE A 110 10.89 2.00 -17.02
N THR A 111 10.42 2.03 -15.76
CA THR A 111 11.26 1.83 -14.56
C THR A 111 11.85 0.42 -14.51
N PHE A 112 11.10 -0.58 -15.01
CA PHE A 112 11.48 -1.98 -15.03
C PHE A 112 11.45 -2.53 -16.46
N GLU A 113 12.28 -1.93 -17.32
CA GLU A 113 12.39 -2.33 -18.72
C GLU A 113 12.62 -3.84 -18.88
N GLY A 114 11.92 -4.46 -19.84
CA GLY A 114 11.99 -5.89 -20.11
C GLY A 114 11.29 -6.80 -19.08
N ARG A 115 10.76 -6.26 -17.97
CA ARG A 115 10.00 -7.03 -16.97
C ARG A 115 8.49 -7.03 -17.19
N ILE A 116 7.97 -6.02 -17.88
CA ILE A 116 6.55 -5.87 -18.18
C ILE A 116 6.40 -5.76 -19.69
N THR A 117 5.74 -6.74 -20.31
CA THR A 117 5.29 -6.65 -21.69
C THR A 117 3.92 -5.97 -21.69
N PRO A 118 3.77 -4.75 -22.22
CA PRO A 118 2.45 -4.16 -22.41
C PRO A 118 1.65 -5.10 -23.30
N ASN A 119 0.53 -5.62 -22.81
CA ASN A 119 -0.29 -6.50 -23.62
C ASN A 119 -0.88 -5.68 -24.78
N THR A 120 -0.35 -5.86 -25.99
CA THR A 120 -0.93 -5.33 -27.23
C THR A 120 -2.19 -6.12 -27.54
N ASN A 121 -3.28 -5.78 -26.86
CA ASN A 121 -4.64 -6.15 -27.26
C ASN A 121 -5.38 -4.90 -27.71
#